data_AF-Q4PLQ4-F1
#
_entry.id   AF-Q4PLQ4-F1
#
_cell.length_a   1.000
_cell.length_b   1.000
_cell.length_c   1.000
_cell.angle_alpha   90.00
_cell.angle_beta   90.00
_cell.angle_gamma   90.00
#
_symmetry.space_group_name_H-M   'P 1'
#
loop_
_entity.id
_entity.type
_entity.pdbx_description
1 polymer ?
#
loop_
_entity_poly.entity_id
_entity_poly.type
_entity_poly.pdbx_seq_one_letter_code
_entity_poly.pdbx_strand_id
1 'polypeptide(L)'
;AHIDLIMGPRGSPAETAFCNGLVNNKHGFTSLLAVIAPNLPCKPNTLMFNKVTINDARQAVQMFGPAQHGVAKAVQDAVAEGIIPADEADDLYILVGVFIH
;
A
#
# COMPACT_ATOMS: atom_id res chain seq x y z
N ALA A 1 2.63 -14.60 4.39
CA ALA A 1 2.31 -13.47 3.50
C ALA A 1 3.35 -13.42 2.41
N HIS A 2 2.99 -13.01 1.18
CA HIS A 2 3.94 -12.78 0.09
C HIS A 2 3.71 -11.39 -0.50
N ILE A 3 4.76 -10.56 -0.47
CA ILE A 3 4.74 -9.15 -0.86
C ILE A 3 5.60 -8.97 -2.11
N ASP A 4 5.05 -8.32 -3.13
CA ASP A 4 5.83 -7.70 -4.21
C ASP A 4 5.75 -6.19 -3.99
N LEU A 5 6.89 -5.50 -3.97
CA LEU A 5 6.96 -4.09 -3.58
C LEU A 5 7.79 -3.27 -4.56
N ILE A 6 7.31 -2.07 -4.86
CA ILE A 6 8.06 -1.02 -5.55
C ILE A 6 8.07 0.21 -4.65
N MET A 7 9.21 0.90 -4.59
CA MET A 7 9.33 2.21 -3.98
C MET A 7 10.10 3.13 -4.94
N GLY A 8 9.68 4.39 -5.04
CA GLY A 8 10.39 5.38 -5.83
C GLY A 8 10.00 6.81 -5.50
N PRO A 9 10.85 7.78 -5.87
CA PRO A 9 10.63 9.20 -5.58
C PRO A 9 9.60 9.84 -6.51
N ARG A 10 9.19 11.06 -6.16
CA ARG A 10 8.49 11.98 -7.05
C ARG A 10 9.21 12.14 -8.39
N GLY A 11 8.46 12.20 -9.47
CA GLY A 11 8.94 12.26 -10.85
C GLY A 11 9.33 10.89 -11.43
N SER A 12 9.27 9.81 -10.65
CA SER A 12 9.64 8.46 -11.12
C SER A 12 8.44 7.65 -11.65
N PRO A 13 8.70 6.51 -12.32
CA PRO A 13 7.64 5.56 -12.70
C PRO A 13 6.81 5.05 -11.51
N ALA A 14 7.35 5.07 -10.28
CA ALA A 14 6.59 4.66 -9.09
C ALA A 14 5.43 5.62 -8.79
N GLU A 15 5.65 6.94 -8.91
CA GLU A 15 4.58 7.95 -8.76
C GLU A 15 3.52 7.79 -9.85
N THR A 16 3.94 7.55 -11.10
CA THR A 16 3.01 7.36 -12.22
C THR A 16 2.15 6.10 -12.02
N ALA A 17 2.78 4.98 -11.64
CA ALA A 17 2.07 3.74 -11.36
C ALA A 17 1.16 3.85 -10.13
N PHE A 18 1.54 4.63 -9.11
CA PHE A 18 0.70 4.93 -7.95
C PHE A 18 -0.60 5.61 -8.38
N CYS A 19 -0.49 6.71 -9.14
CA CYS A 19 -1.65 7.47 -9.61
C CYS A 19 -2.57 6.62 -10.49
N ASN A 20 -1.99 5.89 -11.46
CA ASN A 20 -2.74 5.03 -12.36
C ASN A 20 -3.41 3.85 -11.63
N GLY A 21 -2.70 3.25 -10.67
CA GLY A 21 -3.19 2.10 -9.91
C GLY A 21 -4.38 2.46 -9.02
N LEU A 22 -4.38 3.65 -8.42
CA LEU A 22 -5.46 4.12 -7.55
C LEU A 22 -6.78 4.35 -8.30
N VAL A 23 -6.73 4.88 -9.51
CA VAL A 23 -7.93 5.23 -10.29
C VAL A 23 -8.50 4.06 -11.10
N ASN A 24 -7.81 2.91 -11.16
CA ASN A 24 -8.09 1.84 -12.11
C ASN A 24 -8.65 0.54 -11.48
N ASN A 25 -9.67 0.64 -10.63
CA ASN A 25 -10.27 -0.54 -9.98
C ASN A 25 -11.06 -1.43 -10.96
N LYS A 26 -11.11 -2.74 -10.67
CA LYS A 26 -11.80 -3.77 -11.46
C LYS A 26 -12.51 -4.76 -10.53
N HIS A 27 -13.43 -5.55 -11.07
CA HIS A 27 -14.10 -6.58 -10.29
C HIS A 27 -13.07 -7.56 -9.70
N GLY A 28 -13.13 -7.77 -8.39
CA GLY A 28 -12.19 -8.61 -7.65
C GLY A 28 -10.79 -8.04 -7.43
N PHE A 29 -10.47 -6.87 -7.98
CA PHE A 29 -9.17 -6.20 -7.85
C PHE A 29 -9.35 -4.71 -7.58
N THR A 30 -9.21 -4.32 -6.33
CA THR A 30 -9.33 -2.93 -5.89
C THR A 30 -8.05 -2.51 -5.18
N SER A 31 -7.55 -1.34 -5.55
CA SER A 31 -6.39 -0.73 -4.93
C SER A 31 -6.84 0.38 -3.98
N LEU A 32 -6.25 0.45 -2.79
CA LEU A 32 -6.54 1.49 -1.79
C LEU A 32 -5.25 2.09 -1.24
N LEU A 33 -5.36 3.29 -0.66
CA LEU A 33 -4.29 3.85 0.16
C LEU A 33 -4.15 3.01 1.43
N ALA A 34 -2.92 2.59 1.76
CA ALA A 34 -2.66 1.91 3.01
C ALA A 34 -2.78 2.89 4.18
N VAL A 35 -3.63 2.55 5.15
CA VAL A 35 -3.84 3.35 6.35
C VAL A 35 -3.57 2.55 7.60
N ILE A 36 -2.94 3.17 8.62
CA ILE A 36 -2.73 2.56 9.93
C ILE A 36 -4.09 2.39 10.62
N ALA A 37 -4.93 3.41 10.49
CA ALA A 37 -6.31 3.46 10.96
C ALA A 37 -7.12 4.40 10.06
N PRO A 38 -8.47 4.36 10.11
CA PRO A 38 -9.29 5.34 9.40
C PRO A 38 -8.87 6.78 9.72
N ASN A 39 -8.73 7.62 8.68
CA ASN A 39 -8.21 8.98 8.76
C ASN A 39 -6.74 9.13 9.18
N LEU A 40 -5.96 8.04 9.20
CA LEU A 40 -4.53 8.05 9.50
C LEU A 40 -3.73 7.21 8.46
N PRO A 41 -3.49 7.76 7.25
CA PRO A 41 -2.63 7.13 6.25
C PRO A 41 -1.18 7.04 6.74
N CYS A 42 -0.46 5.99 6.33
CA CYS A 42 1.00 5.98 6.52
C CYS A 42 1.68 6.94 5.54
N LYS A 43 2.86 7.44 5.92
CA LYS A 43 3.81 8.07 4.99
C LYS A 43 5.11 7.26 4.95
N PRO A 44 5.72 7.03 3.77
CA PRO A 44 5.32 7.52 2.44
C PRO A 44 3.98 7.05 1.89
N ASN A 45 3.44 7.78 0.91
CA ASN A 45 2.15 7.46 0.30
C ASN A 45 2.20 6.05 -0.30
N THR A 46 1.36 5.16 0.20
CA THR A 46 1.43 3.73 -0.12
C THR A 46 0.14 3.24 -0.77
N LEU A 47 0.23 2.71 -1.98
CA LEU A 47 -0.86 2.02 -2.67
C LEU A 47 -0.79 0.54 -2.36
N MET A 48 -1.88 -0.05 -1.89
CA MET A 48 -1.98 -1.48 -1.65
C MET A 48 -2.97 -2.10 -2.64
N PHE A 49 -2.60 -3.23 -3.24
CA PHE A 49 -3.41 -3.95 -4.22
C PHE A 49 -3.33 -5.47 -4.01
N ASN A 50 -4.44 -6.16 -4.26
CA ASN A 50 -4.54 -7.61 -4.04
C ASN A 50 -4.05 -8.41 -5.25
N LYS A 51 -3.33 -9.52 -4.99
CA LYS A 51 -2.89 -10.47 -6.03
C LYS A 51 -3.90 -11.60 -6.29
N VAL A 52 -4.70 -11.93 -5.29
CA VAL A 52 -5.74 -12.97 -5.38
C VAL A 52 -7.09 -12.28 -5.53
N THR A 53 -7.92 -12.75 -6.46
CA THR A 53 -9.27 -12.22 -6.69
C THR A 53 -10.08 -12.23 -5.41
N ILE A 54 -10.60 -11.06 -5.02
CA ILE A 54 -11.52 -10.91 -3.89
C ILE A 54 -12.94 -11.20 -4.39
N ASN A 55 -13.52 -12.32 -3.96
CA ASN A 55 -14.85 -12.77 -4.37
C ASN A 55 -15.92 -12.48 -3.32
N ASP A 56 -15.52 -12.30 -2.06
CA ASP A 56 -16.45 -12.13 -0.94
C ASP A 56 -15.99 -11.06 0.07
N ALA A 57 -16.92 -10.65 0.93
CA ALA A 57 -16.67 -9.63 1.94
C ALA A 57 -15.63 -10.06 2.99
N ARG A 58 -15.50 -11.36 3.28
CA ARG A 58 -14.49 -11.87 4.23
C ARG A 58 -13.08 -11.65 3.67
N GLN A 59 -12.85 -11.94 2.40
CA GLN A 59 -11.57 -11.68 1.73
C GLN A 59 -11.27 -10.18 1.69
N ALA A 60 -12.28 -9.33 1.44
CA ALA A 60 -12.13 -7.89 1.51
C ALA A 60 -11.72 -7.40 2.92
N VAL A 61 -12.35 -7.95 3.97
CA VAL A 61 -11.99 -7.62 5.37
C VAL A 61 -10.59 -8.11 5.71
N GLN A 62 -10.14 -9.26 5.22
CA GLN A 62 -8.77 -9.74 5.42
C GLN A 62 -7.74 -8.80 4.76
N MET A 63 -8.01 -8.39 3.52
CA MET A 63 -7.13 -7.47 2.78
C MET A 63 -7.11 -6.07 3.44
N PHE A 64 -8.27 -5.46 3.67
CA PHE A 64 -8.38 -4.07 4.12
C PHE A 64 -8.56 -3.91 5.64
N GLY A 65 -8.34 -4.98 6.40
CA GLY A 65 -8.26 -4.99 7.86
C GLY A 65 -6.84 -5.32 8.32
N PRO A 66 -6.56 -6.59 8.69
CA PRO A 66 -5.26 -6.97 9.25
C PRO A 66 -4.10 -6.79 8.27
N ALA A 67 -4.28 -7.10 6.97
CA ALA A 67 -3.19 -6.93 6.01
C ALA A 67 -2.88 -5.45 5.75
N GLN A 68 -3.89 -4.61 5.55
CA GLN A 68 -3.71 -3.17 5.42
C GLN A 68 -3.02 -2.56 6.65
N HIS A 69 -3.47 -2.90 7.86
CA HIS A 69 -2.83 -2.41 9.09
C HIS A 69 -1.36 -2.85 9.15
N GLY A 70 -1.06 -4.13 8.86
CA GLY A 70 0.30 -4.64 8.85
C GLY A 70 1.21 -3.94 7.83
N VAL A 71 0.71 -3.70 6.61
CA VAL A 71 1.46 -2.96 5.57
C VAL A 71 1.70 -1.52 5.99
N ALA A 72 0.67 -0.79 6.41
CA ALA A 72 0.79 0.61 6.79
C ALA A 72 1.70 0.80 8.03
N LYS A 73 1.58 -0.10 9.00
CA LYS A 73 2.43 -0.13 10.19
C LYS A 73 3.89 -0.38 9.82
N ALA A 74 4.16 -1.35 8.94
CA ALA A 74 5.52 -1.64 8.49
C ALA A 74 6.16 -0.44 7.76
N VAL A 75 5.40 0.27 6.92
CA VAL A 75 5.89 1.51 6.28
C VAL A 75 6.23 2.57 7.32
N GLN A 76 5.35 2.79 8.29
CA GLN A 76 5.55 3.84 9.29
C GLN A 76 6.70 3.51 10.26
N ASP A 77 6.83 2.24 10.64
CA ASP A 77 7.93 1.76 11.49
C ASP A 77 9.26 1.85 10.72
N ALA A 78 9.29 1.57 9.41
CA ALA A 78 10.49 1.76 8.58
C ALA A 78 10.96 3.23 8.53
N VAL A 79 10.03 4.20 8.56
CA VAL A 79 10.38 5.62 8.71
C VAL A 79 10.91 5.91 10.12
N ALA A 80 10.24 5.39 11.16
CA ALA A 80 10.65 5.61 12.55
C ALA A 80 12.04 5.03 12.86
N GLU A 81 12.39 3.92 12.22
CA GLU A 81 13.69 3.24 12.32
C GLU A 81 14.76 3.85 11.40
N GLY A 82 14.40 4.81 10.55
CA GLY A 82 15.31 5.47 9.61
C GLY A 82 15.72 4.61 8.41
N ILE A 83 15.05 3.48 8.17
CA ILE A 83 15.21 2.67 6.95
C ILE A 83 14.73 3.47 5.73
N ILE A 84 13.59 4.16 5.90
CA ILE A 84 13.16 5.24 5.01
C ILE A 84 13.54 6.55 5.69
N PRO A 85 14.41 7.40 5.10
CA PRO A 85 14.76 8.69 5.67
C PRO A 85 13.50 9.54 5.92
N ALA A 86 13.34 10.07 7.14
CA ALA A 86 12.15 10.80 7.54
C ALA A 86 11.94 12.10 6.74
N ASP A 87 13.02 12.70 6.27
CA ASP A 87 13.04 13.89 5.42
C ASP A 87 12.69 13.60 3.95
N GLU A 88 12.78 12.34 3.50
CA GLU A 88 12.34 11.91 2.17
C GLU A 88 10.90 11.36 2.18
N ALA A 89 10.34 11.08 3.36
CA ALA A 89 9.11 10.30 3.48
C ALA A 89 7.89 10.96 2.80
N ASP A 90 7.89 12.28 2.63
CA ASP A 90 6.80 13.02 1.98
C ASP A 90 6.89 13.06 0.45
N ASP A 91 8.02 12.64 -0.13
CA ASP A 91 8.28 12.67 -1.58
C ASP A 91 8.53 11.29 -2.19
N LEU A 92 8.22 10.23 -1.44
CA LEU A 92 8.26 8.84 -1.88
C LEU A 92 6.86 8.26 -2.10
N TYR A 93 6.79 7.28 -3.00
CA TYR A 93 5.61 6.47 -3.25
C TYR A 93 5.95 4.99 -3.14
N ILE A 94 5.07 4.22 -2.51
CA ILE A 94 5.23 2.78 -2.32
C ILE A 94 4.03 2.06 -2.95
N LEU A 95 4.29 0.97 -3.67
CA LEU A 95 3.29 0.10 -4.28
C LEU A 95 3.45 -1.29 -3.69
N VAL A 96 2.39 -1.83 -3.07
CA VAL A 96 2.44 -3.08 -2.32
C VAL A 96 1.41 -4.07 -2.84
N GLY A 97 1.89 -5.10 -3.53
CA GLY A 97 1.09 -6.24 -3.97
C GLY A 97 1.01 -7.31 -2.90
N VAL A 98 -0.18 -7.53 -2.34
CA VAL A 98 -0.40 -8.45 -1.21
C VAL A 98 -1.04 -9.75 -1.68
N PHE A 99 -0.42 -10.88 -1.31
CA PHE A 99 -0.99 -12.22 -1.50
C PHE A 99 -1.58 -12.74 -0.18
N ILE A 100 -2.87 -13.06 -0.22
CA ILE A 100 -3.60 -13.81 0.82
C ILE A 100 -4.24 -15.00 0.12
N HIS A 101 -3.94 -16.23 0.57
CA HIS A 101 -4.50 -17.46 0.02
C HIS A 101 -6.00 -17.57 0.29
#